data_AF-A0A368F4E4-F1
#
_entry.id   AF-A0A368F4E4-F1
#
_cell.length_a   1.000
_cell.length_b   1.000
_cell.length_c   1.000
_cell.angle_alpha   90.00
_cell.angle_beta   90.00
_cell.angle_gamma   90.00
#
_symmetry.space_group_name_H-M   'P 1'
#
loop_
_entity.id
_entity.type
_entity.pdbx_description
1 polymer ?
#
loop_
_entity_poly.entity_id
_entity_poly.type
_entity_poly.pdbx_seq_one_letter_code
_entity_poly.pdbx_strand_id
1 'polypeptide(L)' 'MQNNIGSRLDTPSDSLTTLSRAIHDKLHRSVCDFENHLDHPECDFYNTNLSQTLGQLIE' A
#
# COMPACT_ATOMS: atom_id res chain seq x y z
N MET A 1 -13.74 31.99 -8.06
CA MET A 1 -12.46 31.43 -7.60
C MET A 1 -12.65 30.83 -6.22
N GLN A 2 -12.71 29.51 -6.11
CA GLN A 2 -12.33 28.77 -4.90
C GLN A 2 -12.12 27.30 -5.33
N ASN A 3 -10.87 26.94 -5.63
CA ASN A 3 -10.49 25.57 -5.97
C ASN A 3 -10.38 24.78 -4.66
N ASN A 4 -11.44 24.07 -4.29
CA ASN A 4 -11.44 23.23 -3.11
C ASN A 4 -10.94 21.83 -3.50
N ILE A 5 -9.62 21.67 -3.61
CA ILE A 5 -8.94 20.38 -3.82
C ILE A 5 -8.89 19.66 -2.46
N GLY A 6 -10.06 19.37 -1.89
CA GLY A 6 -10.16 18.41 -0.81
C GLY A 6 -10.12 17.04 -1.45
N SER A 7 -9.08 16.26 -1.18
CA SER A 7 -8.90 14.87 -1.63
C SER A 7 -10.00 13.98 -1.06
N ARG A 8 -11.23 14.10 -1.58
CA ARG A 8 -12.25 13.08 -1.41
C ARG A 8 -11.77 11.91 -2.24
N LEU A 9 -10.98 11.05 -1.61
CA LEU A 9 -10.76 9.70 -2.10
C LEU A 9 -12.17 9.08 -2.05
N ASP A 10 -12.89 9.12 -3.16
CA ASP A 10 -14.02 8.23 -3.37
C ASP A 10 -13.40 6.83 -3.38
N THR A 11 -13.08 6.27 -2.20
CA THR A 11 -12.59 4.91 -2.07
C THR A 11 -13.76 4.04 -2.52
N PRO A 12 -13.67 3.35 -3.67
CA PRO A 12 -14.64 2.32 -3.97
C PRO A 12 -14.66 1.34 -2.78
N SER A 13 -15.83 0.78 -2.46
CA SER A 13 -16.01 -0.20 -1.37
C SER A 13 -14.93 -1.29 -1.35
N ASP A 14 -14.41 -1.60 -2.54
CA ASP A 14 -13.37 -2.58 -2.79
C ASP A 14 -12.01 -2.17 -2.22
N SER A 15 -11.65 -0.87 -2.23
CA SER A 15 -10.40 -0.37 -1.63
C SER A 15 -10.39 -0.54 -0.10
N LEU A 16 -11.51 -0.30 0.58
CA LEU A 16 -11.61 -0.51 2.03
C LEU A 16 -11.57 -2.00 2.38
N THR A 17 -12.22 -2.83 1.57
CA THR A 17 -12.21 -4.29 1.74
C THR A 17 -10.81 -4.86 1.53
N THR A 18 -10.12 -4.41 0.49
CA THR A 18 -8.72 -4.75 0.19
C THR A 18 -7.80 -4.31 1.34
N LEU A 19 -7.94 -3.08 1.83
CA LEU A 19 -7.15 -2.58 2.95
C LEU A 19 -7.39 -3.39 4.23
N SER A 20 -8.65 -3.73 4.52
CA SER A 20 -9.00 -4.56 5.68
C SER A 20 -8.32 -5.93 5.61
N ARG A 21 -8.34 -6.58 4.43
CA ARG A 21 -7.62 -7.85 4.20
C ARG A 21 -6.11 -7.69 4.33
N ALA A 22 -5.53 -6.68 3.71
CA ALA A 22 -4.09 -6.41 3.78
C ALA A 22 -3.59 -6.17 5.23
N ILE A 23 -4.41 -5.51 6.06
CA ILE A 23 -4.13 -5.33 7.50
C ILE A 23 -4.25 -6.64 8.24
N HIS A 24 -5.32 -7.40 8.01
CA HIS A 24 -5.55 -8.73 8.60
C HIS A 24 -4.37 -9.67 8.33
N ASP A 25 -3.88 -9.68 7.08
CA ASP A 25 -2.77 -10.51 6.62
C ASP A 25 -1.39 -9.95 7.01
N LYS A 26 -1.37 -8.84 7.74
CA LYS A 26 -0.18 -8.17 8.28
C LYS A 26 0.83 -7.78 7.21
N LEU A 27 0.36 -7.44 6.01
CA LEU A 27 1.21 -7.02 4.89
C LEU A 27 2.02 -5.74 5.19
N HIS A 28 1.60 -4.96 6.18
CA HIS A 28 2.37 -3.82 6.69
C HIS A 28 3.74 -4.20 7.26
N ARG A 29 3.95 -5.46 7.68
CA ARG A 29 5.24 -5.93 8.21
C ARG A 29 6.28 -6.22 7.13
N SER A 30 5.82 -6.41 5.89
CA SER A 30 6.69 -6.64 4.73
C SER A 30 7.01 -5.35 3.95
N VAL A 31 6.53 -4.20 4.43
CA VAL A 31 6.85 -2.91 3.82
C VAL A 31 8.33 -2.61 4.10
N CYS A 32 9.11 -2.46 3.04
CA CYS A 32 10.46 -1.91 3.10
C CYS A 32 10.39 -0.41 2.80
N ASP A 33 10.71 0.43 3.80
CA ASP A 33 10.87 1.85 3.57
C ASP A 33 12.31 2.19 3.11
N PHE A 34 12.58 3.48 2.92
CA PHE A 34 13.88 3.94 2.44
C PHE A 34 14.99 3.70 3.46
N GLU A 35 14.73 3.93 4.75
CA GLU A 35 15.71 3.72 5.83
C GLU A 35 16.08 2.23 5.92
N ASN A 36 15.09 1.33 5.82
CA ASN A 36 15.34 -0.10 5.78
C ASN A 36 16.22 -0.50 4.60
N HIS A 37 16.06 0.11 3.43
CA HIS A 37 16.92 -0.15 2.28
C HIS A 37 18.34 0.41 2.45
N LEU A 38 18.50 1.53 3.15
CA LEU A 38 19.83 2.07 3.46
C LEU A 38 20.60 1.18 4.44
N ASP A 39 19.91 0.64 5.45
CA ASP A 39 20.50 -0.31 6.41
C ASP A 39 20.74 -1.69 5.78
N HIS A 40 19.83 -2.10 4.89
CA HIS A 40 19.81 -3.40 4.22
C HIS A 40 19.57 -3.22 2.70
N PRO A 41 20.62 -3.03 1.90
CA PRO A 41 20.50 -2.78 0.45
C PRO A 41 19.84 -3.92 -0.33
N GLU A 42 19.79 -5.12 0.24
CA GLU A 42 19.08 -6.28 -0.29
C GLU A 42 17.56 -6.16 -0.19
N CYS A 43 17.03 -5.29 0.68
CA CYS A 43 15.61 -5.11 0.85
C CYS A 43 15.00 -4.40 -0.36
N ASP A 44 13.85 -4.90 -0.81
CA ASP A 44 13.14 -4.36 -1.97
C ASP A 44 12.37 -3.09 -1.60
N PHE A 45 13.04 -1.94 -1.74
CA PHE A 45 12.43 -0.63 -1.57
C PHE A 45 11.21 -0.39 -2.48
N TYR A 46 11.17 -1.01 -3.66
CA TYR A 46 10.03 -0.87 -4.57
C TYR A 46 8.82 -1.70 -4.12
N ASN A 47 8.96 -2.55 -3.10
CA ASN A 47 7.89 -3.36 -2.54
C ASN A 47 7.13 -4.13 -3.65
N THR A 48 7.87 -4.71 -4.59
CA THR A 48 7.37 -5.35 -5.81
C THR A 48 6.45 -6.53 -5.47
N ASN A 49 6.88 -7.38 -4.54
CA ASN A 49 6.10 -8.53 -4.07
C ASN A 49 4.80 -8.07 -3.35
N LEU A 50 4.91 -7.05 -2.51
CA LEU A 50 3.76 -6.47 -1.82
C LEU A 50 2.75 -5.90 -2.83
N SER A 51 3.23 -5.23 -3.88
CA SER A 51 2.40 -4.67 -4.95
C SER A 51 1.66 -5.77 -5.74
N GLN A 52 2.32 -6.89 -6.03
CA GLN A 52 1.69 -8.05 -6.66
C GLN A 52 0.62 -8.68 -5.77
N THR A 53 0.92 -8.83 -4.48
CA THR A 53 -0.02 -9.37 -3.48
C THR A 53 -1.27 -8.48 -3.35
N LEU A 54 -1.09 -7.16 -3.34
CA LEU A 54 -2.20 -6.21 -3.32
C LEU A 54 -3.03 -6.28 -4.61
N GLY A 55 -2.39 -6.47 -5.77
CA GLY A 55 -3.10 -6.69 -7.04
C GLY A 55 -4.03 -7.90 -6.99
N GLN A 56 -3.57 -9.02 -6.43
CA GLN A 56 -4.36 -10.25 -6.26
C GLN A 56 -5.53 -10.10 -5.27
N LEU A 57 -5.47 -9.15 -4.33
CA LEU A 57 -6.55 -8.90 -3.37
C LEU A 57 -7.67 -8.02 -3.93
N ILE A 58 -7.40 -7.32 -5.04
CA ILE A 58 -8.34 -6.42 -5.73
C ILE A 58 -9.15 -7.17 -6.80
N GLU A 59 -8.59 -8.24 -7.38
CA GLU A 59 -9.28 -9.16 -8.33
C GLU A 59 -10.24 -10.13 -7.62
#